data_AF-A0A7S2F9G6-F1
#
_entry.id   AF-A0A7S2F9G6-F1
#
_cell.length_a   1.000
_cell.length_b   1.000
_cell.length_c   1.000
_cell.angle_alpha   90.00
_cell.angle_beta   90.00
_cell.angle_gamma   90.00
#
_symmetry.space_group_name_H-M   'P 1'
#
loop_
_entity.id
_entity.type
_entity.pdbx_description
1 polymer ?
#
loop_
_entity_poly.entity_id
_entity_poly.type
_entity_poly.pdbx_seq_one_letter_code
_entity_poly.pdbx_strand_id
1 'polypeptide(L)'
;ATEVADKALAAAKKNNDERGEWLANNIKEIVAKMDAAGAGDGGGEGEVDPEILKMKIQDVANSLMGIESLAGDTPLMDAGLDSLSMVEFRNELVKEFPGVDLPGALLFDYPTVNALTDFVAEGIKRSGKALK
;
A
#
# COMPACT_ATOMS: atom_id res chain seq x y z
N ALA A 1 20.88 7.70 0.30
CA ALA A 1 19.80 6.71 0.10
C ALA A 1 20.29 5.48 -0.68
N THR A 2 21.08 5.68 -1.75
CA THR A 2 21.62 4.63 -2.62
C THR A 2 22.54 3.63 -1.90
N GLU A 3 23.39 4.06 -0.96
CA GLU A 3 24.25 3.15 -0.16
C GLU A 3 23.46 2.17 0.71
N VAL A 4 22.33 2.61 1.29
CA VAL A 4 21.48 1.76 2.14
C VAL A 4 20.78 0.71 1.30
N ALA A 5 20.30 1.08 0.11
CA ALA A 5 19.69 0.15 -0.84
C ALA A 5 20.70 -0.85 -1.40
N ASP A 6 21.94 -0.43 -1.68
CA ASP A 6 22.99 -1.34 -2.17
C ASP A 6 23.37 -2.39 -1.11
N LYS A 7 23.51 -1.95 0.14
CA LYS A 7 23.78 -2.83 1.28
C LYS A 7 22.62 -3.79 1.56
N ALA A 8 21.38 -3.32 1.40
CA ALA A 8 20.17 -4.16 1.52
C ALA A 8 20.09 -5.21 0.41
N LEU A 9 20.38 -4.85 -0.84
CA LEU A 9 20.42 -5.79 -1.98
C LEU A 9 21.49 -6.87 -1.78
N ALA A 10 22.68 -6.47 -1.31
CA ALA A 10 23.78 -7.40 -1.06
C ALA A 10 23.47 -8.38 0.10
N ALA A 11 22.82 -7.89 1.16
CA ALA A 11 22.38 -8.73 2.26
C ALA A 11 21.27 -9.70 1.83
N ALA A 12 20.32 -9.23 1.01
CA ALA A 12 19.21 -10.03 0.52
C ALA A 12 19.68 -11.16 -0.41
N LYS A 13 20.58 -10.87 -1.36
CA LYS A 13 21.20 -11.89 -2.24
C LYS A 13 21.98 -12.97 -1.47
N LYS A 14 22.64 -12.59 -0.38
CA LYS A 14 23.39 -13.55 0.46
C LYS A 14 22.47 -14.53 1.19
N ASN A 15 21.26 -14.10 1.51
CA ASN A 15 20.26 -14.89 2.23
C ASN A 15 19.17 -15.46 1.30
N ASN A 16 19.28 -15.25 -0.02
CA ASN A 16 18.28 -15.63 -1.02
C ASN A 16 16.87 -15.05 -0.72
N ASP A 17 16.84 -13.84 -0.16
CA ASP A 17 15.64 -13.17 0.34
C ASP A 17 15.02 -12.31 -0.77
N GLU A 18 14.06 -12.89 -1.50
CA GLU A 18 13.42 -12.28 -2.66
C GLU A 18 12.71 -10.95 -2.33
N ARG A 19 12.19 -10.83 -1.08
CA ARG A 19 11.57 -9.61 -0.56
C ARG A 19 12.57 -8.47 -0.36
N GLY A 20 13.73 -8.75 0.23
CA GLY A 20 14.81 -7.78 0.43
C GLY A 20 15.45 -7.34 -0.89
N GLU A 21 15.56 -8.26 -1.86
CA GLU A 21 16.05 -7.94 -3.20
C GLU A 21 15.10 -7.01 -3.93
N TRP A 22 13.80 -7.30 -3.85
CA TRP A 22 12.75 -6.48 -4.42
C TRP A 22 12.73 -5.07 -3.81
N LEU A 23 12.74 -4.95 -2.49
CA LEU A 23 12.76 -3.68 -1.76
C LEU A 23 13.95 -2.80 -2.16
N ALA A 24 15.13 -3.40 -2.23
CA ALA A 24 16.34 -2.67 -2.57
C ALA A 24 16.35 -2.17 -4.02
N ASN A 25 15.82 -2.95 -4.97
CA ASN A 25 15.65 -2.51 -6.35
C ASN A 25 14.63 -1.37 -6.47
N ASN A 26 13.53 -1.44 -5.72
CA ASN A 26 12.50 -0.40 -5.76
C ASN A 26 13.01 0.93 -5.18
N ILE A 27 13.80 0.89 -4.10
CA ILE A 27 14.44 2.09 -3.53
C ILE A 27 15.43 2.71 -4.53
N LYS A 28 16.19 1.89 -5.27
CA LYS A 28 17.11 2.39 -6.31
C LYS A 28 16.37 3.03 -7.48
N GLU A 29 15.26 2.45 -7.91
CA GLU A 29 14.37 3.01 -8.95
C GLU A 29 13.85 4.39 -8.53
N ILE A 30 13.38 4.53 -7.29
CA ILE A 30 12.86 5.79 -6.75
C ILE A 30 13.96 6.86 -6.70
N VAL A 31 15.15 6.50 -6.20
CA VAL A 31 16.29 7.43 -6.13
C VAL A 31 16.83 7.78 -7.52
N ALA A 32 16.82 6.85 -8.47
CA ALA A 32 17.21 7.10 -9.85
C ALA A 32 16.20 8.02 -10.58
N LYS A 33 14.89 7.89 -10.28
CA LYS A 33 13.84 8.77 -10.79
C LYS A 33 13.93 10.19 -10.19
N MET A 34 14.52 10.35 -8.99
CA MET A 34 14.79 11.66 -8.38
C MET A 34 15.90 12.47 -9.09
N ASP A 35 16.88 11.82 -9.74
CA ASP A 35 17.96 12.51 -10.46
C ASP A 35 17.58 12.92 -11.90
N ALA A 36 16.47 12.39 -12.45
CA ALA A 36 16.11 12.55 -13.87
C ALA A 36 14.92 13.50 -14.14
N ALA A 37 14.17 13.96 -13.14
CA ALA A 37 12.91 14.67 -13.37
C ALA A 37 13.04 16.21 -13.34
N GLY A 38 13.39 16.78 -14.48
CA GLY A 38 13.02 18.13 -14.86
C GLY A 38 11.75 18.13 -15.72
N ALA A 39 10.73 18.87 -15.26
CA ALA A 39 9.54 19.36 -15.97
C ALA A 39 8.49 18.34 -16.49
N GLY A 40 7.29 18.38 -15.90
CA GLY A 40 6.08 17.73 -16.43
C GLY A 40 4.85 17.77 -15.51
N ASP A 41 4.32 18.97 -15.23
CA ASP A 41 2.90 19.31 -15.02
C ASP A 41 2.02 18.51 -14.02
N GLY A 42 1.80 19.08 -12.82
CA GLY A 42 0.45 19.11 -12.22
C GLY A 42 0.18 18.51 -10.82
N GLY A 43 0.83 19.02 -9.76
CA GLY A 43 0.30 19.03 -8.37
C GLY A 43 0.68 17.81 -7.51
N GLY A 44 1.58 17.89 -6.54
CA GLY A 44 1.66 18.88 -5.47
C GLY A 44 1.41 18.18 -4.12
N GLU A 45 2.50 17.79 -3.44
CA GLU A 45 2.58 17.67 -1.98
C GLU A 45 1.50 16.79 -1.31
N GLY A 46 1.48 15.49 -1.64
CA GLY A 46 0.61 14.53 -0.95
C GLY A 46 0.47 13.16 -1.63
N GLU A 47 1.37 12.80 -2.54
CA GLU A 47 1.29 11.55 -3.30
C GLU A 47 1.76 10.39 -2.42
N VAL A 48 0.81 9.70 -1.79
CA VAL A 48 1.06 8.32 -1.38
C VAL A 48 1.00 7.49 -2.64
N ASP A 49 2.13 6.88 -3.02
CA ASP A 49 2.18 5.97 -4.15
C ASP A 49 1.08 4.90 -3.99
N PRO A 50 0.23 4.68 -5.01
CA PRO A 50 -0.86 3.70 -4.93
C PRO A 50 -0.34 2.28 -4.65
N GLU A 51 0.90 1.98 -5.03
CA GLU A 51 1.56 0.72 -4.70
C GLU A 51 1.80 0.55 -3.19
N ILE A 52 2.17 1.62 -2.48
CA ILE A 52 2.39 1.60 -1.03
C ILE A 52 1.06 1.42 -0.30
N LEU A 53 0.01 2.13 -0.73
CA LEU A 53 -1.34 1.98 -0.19
C LEU A 53 -1.84 0.55 -0.37
N LYS A 54 -1.68 0.01 -1.59
CA LYS A 54 -2.05 -1.37 -1.89
C LYS A 54 -1.34 -2.36 -0.99
N MET A 55 -0.03 -2.23 -0.83
CA MET A 55 0.74 -3.09 0.08
C MET A 55 0.24 -2.99 1.51
N LYS A 56 -0.06 -1.79 1.99
CA LYS A 56 -0.58 -1.57 3.35
C LYS A 56 -1.93 -2.26 3.55
N ILE A 57 -2.85 -2.08 2.60
CA ILE A 57 -4.18 -2.67 2.65
C ILE A 57 -4.08 -4.21 2.56
N GLN A 58 -3.19 -4.73 1.71
CA GLN A 58 -2.91 -6.17 1.63
C GLN A 58 -2.31 -6.69 2.94
N ASP A 59 -1.40 -5.97 3.58
CA ASP A 59 -0.76 -6.37 4.84
C ASP A 59 -1.78 -6.49 5.99
N VAL A 60 -2.68 -5.50 6.11
CA VAL A 60 -3.77 -5.55 7.09
C VAL A 60 -4.72 -6.72 6.79
N ALA A 61 -5.08 -6.93 5.53
CA ALA A 61 -5.93 -8.05 5.12
C ALA A 61 -5.26 -9.41 5.43
N ASN A 62 -3.98 -9.54 5.09
CA ASN A 62 -3.18 -10.74 5.35
C ASN A 62 -3.07 -11.03 6.85
N SER A 63 -2.84 -9.99 7.67
CA SER A 63 -2.73 -10.12 9.12
C SER A 63 -4.03 -10.57 9.78
N LEU A 64 -5.18 -10.10 9.30
CA LEU A 64 -6.49 -10.50 9.84
C LEU A 64 -6.91 -11.91 9.41
N MET A 65 -6.62 -12.28 8.16
CA MET A 65 -6.98 -13.60 7.62
C MET A 65 -5.91 -14.68 7.88
N GLY A 66 -4.71 -14.29 8.31
CA GLY A 66 -3.60 -15.22 8.53
C GLY A 66 -3.05 -15.84 7.24
N ILE A 67 -3.20 -15.17 6.10
CA ILE A 67 -2.74 -15.65 4.78
C ILE A 67 -1.40 -15.03 4.39
N GLU A 68 -0.57 -15.76 3.66
CA GLU A 68 0.76 -15.29 3.26
C GLU A 68 0.74 -14.25 2.14
N SER A 69 -0.27 -14.30 1.25
CA SER A 69 -0.40 -13.35 0.14
C SER A 69 -1.83 -13.29 -0.40
N LEU A 70 -2.46 -12.12 -0.27
CA LEU A 70 -3.69 -11.77 -0.98
C LEU A 70 -3.38 -11.16 -2.35
N ALA A 71 -3.97 -11.68 -3.42
CA ALA A 71 -3.90 -11.01 -4.73
C ALA A 71 -4.81 -9.76 -4.75
N GLY A 72 -4.30 -8.66 -5.29
CA GLY A 72 -5.02 -7.36 -5.25
C GLY A 72 -6.29 -7.30 -6.10
N ASP A 73 -6.48 -8.26 -7.00
CA ASP A 73 -7.67 -8.41 -7.84
C ASP A 73 -8.69 -9.40 -7.24
N THR A 74 -8.30 -10.15 -6.21
CA THR A 74 -9.17 -11.12 -5.56
C THR A 74 -10.16 -10.40 -4.64
N PRO A 75 -11.46 -10.75 -4.72
CA PRO A 75 -12.44 -10.28 -3.76
C PRO A 75 -12.03 -10.71 -2.34
N LEU A 76 -12.00 -9.78 -1.39
CA LEU A 76 -11.65 -10.06 0.00
C LEU A 76 -12.57 -11.13 0.62
N MET A 77 -13.85 -11.13 0.24
CA MET A 77 -14.81 -12.16 0.65
C MET A 77 -14.43 -13.56 0.14
N ASP A 78 -13.93 -13.66 -1.10
CA ASP A 78 -13.48 -14.92 -1.69
C ASP A 78 -12.16 -15.40 -1.06
N ALA A 79 -11.32 -14.46 -0.63
CA ALA A 79 -10.12 -14.74 0.15
C ALA A 79 -10.39 -15.17 1.60
N GLY A 80 -11.64 -15.13 2.06
CA GLY A 80 -12.04 -15.55 3.41
C GLY A 80 -12.32 -14.42 4.39
N LEU A 81 -12.47 -13.18 3.93
CA LEU A 81 -12.85 -12.06 4.79
C LEU A 81 -14.35 -12.16 5.16
N ASP A 82 -14.62 -12.50 6.42
CA ASP A 82 -15.98 -12.65 6.95
C ASP A 82 -16.52 -11.33 7.56
N SER A 83 -17.81 -11.29 7.92
CA SER A 83 -18.50 -10.08 8.38
C SER A 83 -17.88 -9.47 9.65
N LEU A 84 -17.31 -10.29 10.53
CA LEU A 84 -16.60 -9.82 11.73
C LEU A 84 -15.23 -9.20 11.36
N SER A 85 -14.47 -9.90 10.54
CA SER A 85 -13.16 -9.47 10.05
C SER A 85 -13.25 -8.22 9.16
N MET A 86 -14.36 -8.00 8.46
CA MET A 86 -14.64 -6.76 7.71
C MET A 86 -14.66 -5.53 8.62
N VAL A 87 -15.26 -5.63 9.81
CA VAL A 87 -15.32 -4.53 10.77
C VAL A 87 -13.93 -4.25 11.35
N GLU A 88 -13.15 -5.30 11.65
CA GLU A 88 -11.76 -5.15 12.12
C GLU A 88 -10.85 -4.56 11.04
N PHE A 89 -10.96 -5.06 9.81
CA PHE A 89 -10.22 -4.55 8.65
C PHE A 89 -10.48 -3.07 8.43
N ARG A 90 -11.75 -2.65 8.47
CA ARG A 90 -12.12 -1.24 8.43
C ARG A 90 -11.50 -0.45 9.59
N ASN A 91 -11.57 -0.97 10.82
CA ASN A 91 -11.00 -0.27 11.97
C ASN A 91 -9.49 -0.09 11.86
N GLU A 92 -8.76 -1.09 11.36
CA GLU A 92 -7.33 -0.98 11.09
C GLU A 92 -7.05 0.03 9.97
N LEU A 93 -7.82 0.01 8.87
CA LEU A 93 -7.66 1.01 7.80
C LEU A 93 -7.93 2.44 8.29
N VAL A 94 -8.92 2.64 9.16
CA VAL A 94 -9.19 3.97 9.76
C VAL A 94 -8.06 4.41 10.68
N LYS A 95 -7.38 3.47 11.36
CA LYS A 95 -6.20 3.77 12.18
C LYS A 95 -4.99 4.15 11.32
N GLU A 96 -4.77 3.44 10.22
CA GLU A 96 -3.66 3.70 9.30
C GLU A 96 -3.87 4.96 8.45
N PHE A 97 -5.12 5.26 8.10
CA PHE A 97 -5.50 6.41 7.28
C PHE A 97 -6.47 7.35 8.03
N PRO A 98 -6.01 8.00 9.11
CA PRO A 98 -6.86 8.81 9.95
C PRO A 98 -7.29 10.10 9.21
N GLY A 99 -8.59 10.21 8.93
CA GLY A 99 -9.19 11.34 8.22
C GLY A 99 -9.79 10.98 6.86
N VAL A 100 -9.63 9.73 6.41
CA VAL A 100 -10.38 9.18 5.27
C VAL A 100 -11.71 8.63 5.78
N ASP A 101 -12.81 9.07 5.17
CA ASP A 101 -14.13 8.56 5.51
C ASP A 101 -14.30 7.17 4.90
N LEU A 102 -14.18 6.13 5.75
CA LEU A 102 -14.29 4.74 5.35
C LEU A 102 -15.65 4.14 5.81
N PRO A 103 -16.70 4.20 4.98
CA PRO A 103 -17.97 3.55 5.25
C PRO A 103 -17.83 2.04 5.49
N GLY A 104 -18.63 1.48 6.40
CA GLY A 104 -18.66 0.02 6.60
C GLY A 104 -19.18 -0.76 5.38
N ALA A 105 -19.90 -0.09 4.48
CA ALA A 105 -20.43 -0.66 3.25
C ALA A 105 -19.43 -0.68 2.09
N LEU A 106 -18.26 -0.04 2.22
CA LEU A 106 -17.26 0.05 1.14
C LEU A 106 -16.82 -1.30 0.61
N LEU A 107 -16.72 -2.31 1.47
CA LEU A 107 -16.29 -3.65 1.08
C LEU A 107 -17.31 -4.35 0.17
N PHE A 108 -18.56 -3.88 0.13
CA PHE A 108 -19.58 -4.36 -0.78
C PHE A 108 -19.49 -3.70 -2.16
N ASP A 109 -19.18 -2.40 -2.21
CA ASP A 109 -18.95 -1.66 -3.47
C ASP A 109 -17.55 -1.93 -4.06
N TYR A 110 -16.56 -2.12 -3.19
CA TYR A 110 -15.15 -2.30 -3.50
C TYR A 110 -14.64 -3.59 -2.85
N PRO A 111 -14.99 -4.76 -3.42
CA PRO A 111 -14.61 -6.04 -2.86
C PRO A 111 -13.12 -6.35 -3.02
N THR A 112 -12.39 -5.61 -3.87
CA THR A 112 -10.97 -5.86 -4.18
C THR A 112 -10.05 -4.83 -3.55
N VAL A 113 -8.81 -5.22 -3.27
CA VAL A 113 -7.82 -4.31 -2.69
C VAL A 113 -7.44 -3.19 -3.65
N ASN A 114 -7.39 -3.47 -4.96
CA ASN A 114 -7.16 -2.42 -5.96
C ASN A 114 -8.20 -1.30 -5.84
N ALA A 115 -9.48 -1.65 -5.70
CA ALA A 115 -10.54 -0.66 -5.64
C ALA A 115 -10.55 0.11 -4.31
N LEU A 116 -10.24 -0.56 -3.19
CA LEU A 116 -10.04 0.10 -1.90
C LEU A 116 -8.83 1.05 -1.91
N THR A 117 -7.76 0.67 -2.59
CA THR A 117 -6.54 1.48 -2.73
C THR A 117 -6.87 2.80 -3.43
N ASP A 118 -7.62 2.74 -4.52
CA ASP A 118 -8.04 3.92 -5.27
C ASP A 118 -8.92 4.84 -4.43
N PHE A 119 -9.93 4.27 -3.75
CA PHE A 119 -10.81 5.02 -2.85
C PHE A 119 -10.05 5.70 -1.71
N VAL A 120 -9.10 5.01 -1.07
CA VAL A 120 -8.26 5.57 -0.01
C VAL A 120 -7.35 6.67 -0.55
N ALA A 121 -6.75 6.47 -1.72
CA ALA A 121 -5.90 7.47 -2.37
C ALA A 121 -6.69 8.77 -2.66
N GLU A 122 -7.90 8.64 -3.21
CA GLU A 122 -8.81 9.77 -3.42
C GLU A 122 -9.22 10.43 -2.10
N GLY A 123 -9.52 9.64 -1.07
CA GLY A 123 -9.86 10.13 0.25
C GLY A 123 -8.75 10.94 0.91
N ILE A 124 -7.49 10.48 0.78
CA ILE A 124 -6.31 11.19 1.27
C ILE A 124 -6.15 12.51 0.52
N LYS A 125 -6.20 12.49 -0.83
CA LYS A 125 -6.16 13.69 -1.67
C LYS A 125 -7.24 14.70 -1.29
N ARG A 126 -8.46 14.23 -1.01
CA ARG A 126 -9.60 15.07 -0.64
C ARG A 126 -9.49 15.62 0.79
N SER A 127 -8.89 14.88 1.71
CA SER A 127 -8.71 15.32 3.11
C SER A 127 -7.63 16.39 3.27
N GLY A 128 -6.77 16.61 2.27
CA GLY A 128 -5.69 17.59 2.28
C GLY A 128 -4.64 17.35 3.39
N LYS A 129 -4.68 16.18 4.05
CA LYS A 129 -3.82 15.86 5.18
C LYS A 129 -2.64 15.03 4.70
N ALA A 130 -1.48 15.67 4.58
CA ALA A 130 -0.21 14.97 4.41
C ALA A 130 -0.05 13.95 5.55
N LEU A 131 0.06 12.66 5.20
CA LEU A 131 0.56 11.64 6.12
C LEU A 131 1.99 12.04 6.46
N LYS A 132 2.20 12.43 7.71
CA LYS A 132 3.42 13.06 8.21
C LYS A 132 4.27 12.04 8.95
#